data_AF-A0A522B5D6-F1
#
_entry.id   AF-A0A522B5D6-F1
#
_cell.length_a   1.000
_cell.length_b   1.000
_cell.length_c   1.000
_cell.angle_alpha   90.00
_cell.angle_beta   90.00
_cell.angle_gamma   90.00
#
_symmetry.space_group_name_H-M   'P 1'
#
loop_
_entity.id
_entity.type
_entity.pdbx_description
1 polymer ?
#
loop_
_entity_poly.entity_id
_entity_poly.type
_entity_poly.pdbx_seq_one_letter_code
_entity_poly.pdbx_strand_id
1 'polypeptide(L)'
;QPLLRQVSRIHVVEEARHIQFARAEVARNVAALGRTELLITRIVTAGTVVEVLRALVPPRVYRSVGLDPREAYAAREANPHWRAAKTDWSRKVIRLLQQNGLCDDRLSRALIRRAGAAPA
;
A
#
# COMPACT_ATOMS: atom_id res chain seq x y z
N GLN A 1 -10.39 -21.20 10.57
CA GLN A 1 -9.59 -22.06 11.46
C GLN A 1 -9.07 -21.24 12.66
N PRO A 2 -9.17 -21.72 13.92
CA PRO A 2 -8.73 -20.99 15.12
C PRO A 2 -7.23 -20.67 15.18
N LEU A 3 -6.37 -21.62 14.75
CA LEU A 3 -4.92 -21.45 14.73
C LEU A 3 -4.47 -20.24 13.87
N LEU A 4 -4.99 -20.15 12.63
CA LEU A 4 -4.68 -19.03 11.74
C LEU A 4 -5.06 -17.68 12.35
N ARG A 5 -6.20 -17.60 13.05
CA ARG A 5 -6.60 -16.37 13.76
C ARG A 5 -5.60 -15.99 14.85
N GLN A 6 -5.06 -16.97 15.59
CA GLN A 6 -4.07 -16.71 16.62
C GLN A 6 -2.74 -16.24 16.03
N VAL A 7 -2.26 -16.88 14.96
CA VAL A 7 -1.04 -16.45 14.26
C VAL A 7 -1.19 -15.04 13.70
N SER A 8 -2.31 -14.72 13.03
CA SER A 8 -2.58 -13.37 12.54
C SER A 8 -2.65 -12.35 13.67
N ARG A 9 -3.22 -12.71 14.83
CA ARG A 9 -3.25 -11.82 16.01
C ARG A 9 -1.84 -11.51 16.51
N ILE A 10 -1.00 -12.52 16.66
CA ILE A 10 0.40 -12.33 17.09
C ILE A 10 1.13 -11.43 16.10
N HIS A 11 1.04 -11.74 14.80
CA HIS A 11 1.69 -10.97 13.74
C HIS A 11 1.27 -9.48 13.74
N VAL A 12 -0.03 -9.18 13.84
CA VAL A 12 -0.51 -7.79 13.87
C VAL A 12 -0.01 -7.05 15.11
N VAL A 13 0.06 -7.71 16.27
CA VAL A 13 0.58 -7.11 17.50
C VAL A 13 2.07 -6.82 17.38
N GLU A 14 2.85 -7.72 16.77
CA GLU A 14 4.27 -7.51 16.51
C GLU A 14 4.51 -6.38 15.51
N GLU A 15 3.77 -6.35 14.40
CA GLU A 15 3.95 -5.31 13.38
C GLU A 15 3.47 -3.93 13.84
N ALA A 16 2.60 -3.84 14.85
CA ALA A 16 2.27 -2.56 15.46
C ALA A 16 3.53 -1.85 16.01
N ARG A 17 4.47 -2.61 16.56
CA ARG A 17 5.76 -2.09 17.03
C ARG A 17 6.62 -1.59 15.87
N HIS A 18 6.70 -2.36 14.79
CA HIS A 18 7.46 -1.98 13.59
C HIS A 18 6.87 -0.73 12.91
N ILE A 19 5.54 -0.64 12.82
CA ILE A 19 4.86 0.53 12.25
C ILE A 19 5.11 1.78 13.10
N GLN A 20 5.10 1.67 14.43
CA GLN A 20 5.40 2.80 15.31
C GLN A 20 6.83 3.30 15.11
N PHE A 21 7.80 2.38 15.02
CA PHE A 21 9.18 2.73 14.70
C PHE A 21 9.30 3.41 13.33
N ALA A 22 8.71 2.81 12.28
CA ALA A 22 8.73 3.34 10.93
C ALA A 22 8.10 4.74 10.82
N ARG A 23 7.03 5.02 11.56
CA ARG A 23 6.41 6.36 11.62
C ARG A 23 7.38 7.41 12.12
N ALA A 24 8.10 7.11 13.20
CA ALA A 24 9.05 8.02 13.80
C ALA A 24 10.27 8.24 12.88
N GLU A 25 10.75 7.17 12.25
CA GLU A 25 11.85 7.23 11.26
C GLU A 25 11.48 8.03 10.02
N VAL A 26 10.30 7.83 9.43
CA VAL A 26 9.86 8.60 8.25
C VAL A 26 9.83 10.09 8.56
N ALA A 27 9.27 10.49 9.71
CA ALA A 27 9.21 11.89 10.09
C ALA A 27 10.60 12.51 10.30
N ARG A 28 11.49 11.80 11.02
CA ARG A 28 12.88 12.25 11.24
C ARG A 28 13.65 12.37 9.94
N ASN A 29 13.61 11.33 9.10
CA ASN A 29 14.41 11.26 7.89
C ASN A 29 13.94 12.30 6.87
N VAL A 30 12.63 12.45 6.66
CA VAL A 30 12.10 13.46 5.73
C VAL A 30 12.46 14.88 6.16
N ALA A 31 12.44 15.18 7.47
CA ALA A 31 12.82 16.49 7.98
C ALA A 31 14.29 16.85 7.75
N ALA A 32 15.16 15.84 7.57
CA ALA A 32 16.59 16.02 7.34
C ALA A 32 16.97 16.14 5.85
N LEU A 33 16.04 15.88 4.91
CA LEU A 33 16.36 15.85 3.48
C LEU A 33 16.56 17.24 2.88
N GLY A 34 17.55 17.36 2.00
CA GLY A 34 17.67 18.47 1.07
C GLY A 34 16.57 18.45 -0.02
N ARG A 35 16.43 19.54 -0.78
CA ARG A 35 15.36 19.69 -1.79
C ARG A 35 15.39 18.60 -2.87
N THR A 36 16.57 18.27 -3.39
CA THR A 36 16.74 17.26 -4.43
C THR A 36 16.45 15.85 -3.90
N GLU A 37 16.95 15.54 -2.70
CA GLU A 37 16.72 14.25 -2.06
C GLU A 37 15.22 14.06 -1.78
N LEU A 38 14.56 15.10 -1.25
CA LEU A 38 13.11 15.06 -1.03
C LEU A 38 12.32 14.81 -2.32
N LEU A 39 12.73 15.41 -3.44
CA LEU A 39 12.10 15.16 -4.74
C LEU A 39 12.26 13.69 -5.17
N ILE A 40 13.46 13.14 -5.05
CA ILE A 40 13.74 11.73 -5.37
C ILE A 40 12.93 10.82 -4.45
N THR A 41 12.95 11.07 -3.13
CA THR A 41 12.18 10.30 -2.15
C THR A 41 10.69 10.32 -2.48
N ARG A 42 10.11 11.46 -2.88
CA ARG A 42 8.70 11.53 -3.31
C ARG A 42 8.41 10.62 -4.50
N ILE A 43 9.25 10.67 -5.53
CA ILE A 43 9.07 9.86 -6.75
C ILE A 43 9.17 8.37 -6.43
N VAL A 44 10.23 7.97 -5.72
CA VAL A 44 10.48 6.58 -5.35
C VAL A 44 9.34 6.07 -4.46
N THR A 45 8.96 6.82 -3.43
CA THR A 45 7.88 6.42 -2.51
C THR A 45 6.56 6.26 -3.25
N ALA A 46 6.20 7.19 -4.14
CA ALA A 46 4.98 7.08 -4.94
C ALA A 46 5.00 5.82 -5.84
N GLY A 47 6.13 5.54 -6.48
CA GLY A 47 6.33 4.31 -7.26
C GLY A 47 6.17 3.05 -6.40
N THR A 48 6.82 3.01 -5.24
CA THR A 48 6.73 1.88 -4.30
C THR A 48 5.29 1.64 -3.84
N VAL A 49 4.53 2.69 -3.51
CA VAL A 49 3.12 2.57 -3.10
C VAL A 49 2.29 1.95 -4.22
N VAL A 50 2.46 2.41 -5.46
CA VAL A 50 1.74 1.87 -6.62
C VAL A 50 2.03 0.38 -6.84
N GLU A 51 3.30 -0.01 -6.75
CA GLU A 51 3.69 -1.41 -6.94
C GLU A 51 3.19 -2.31 -5.81
N VAL A 52 3.26 -1.87 -4.56
CA VAL A 52 2.68 -2.61 -3.42
C VAL A 52 1.17 -2.82 -3.62
N LEU A 53 0.43 -1.79 -4.02
CA LEU A 53 -1.01 -1.88 -4.27
C LEU A 53 -1.37 -2.86 -5.39
N ARG A 54 -0.53 -2.98 -6.42
CA ARG A 54 -0.69 -3.95 -7.52
C ARG A 54 -0.39 -5.38 -7.06
N ALA A 55 0.62 -5.53 -6.20
CA ALA A 55 1.16 -6.81 -5.78
C ALA A 55 0.39 -7.54 -4.66
N LEU A 56 -0.64 -6.92 -4.07
CA LEU A 56 -1.39 -7.47 -2.93
C LEU A 56 -1.90 -8.91 -3.13
N VAL A 57 -2.38 -9.24 -4.34
CA VAL A 57 -2.77 -10.60 -4.71
C VAL A 57 -2.09 -10.96 -6.04
N PRO A 58 -1.05 -11.79 -6.03
CA PRO A 58 -0.34 -12.19 -7.24
C PRO A 58 -1.22 -13.05 -8.18
N PRO A 59 -1.17 -12.85 -9.51
CA PRO A 59 -1.97 -13.62 -10.46
C PRO A 59 -1.79 -15.14 -10.38
N ARG A 60 -0.61 -15.61 -9.95
CA ARG A 60 -0.30 -17.04 -9.77
C ARG A 60 -1.21 -17.75 -8.77
N VAL A 61 -1.81 -17.03 -7.83
CA VAL A 61 -2.75 -17.60 -6.83
C VAL A 61 -4.03 -18.08 -7.51
N TYR A 62 -4.47 -17.44 -8.60
CA TYR A 62 -5.67 -17.89 -9.33
C TYR A 62 -5.45 -19.26 -9.97
N ARG A 63 -4.24 -19.52 -10.48
CA ARG A 63 -3.88 -20.82 -11.05
C ARG A 63 -3.96 -21.95 -10.02
N SER A 64 -3.61 -21.71 -8.75
CA SER A 64 -3.65 -22.76 -7.73
C SER A 64 -5.07 -23.22 -7.38
N VAL A 65 -6.10 -22.51 -7.83
CA VAL A 65 -7.51 -22.87 -7.65
C VAL A 65 -8.20 -23.16 -8.99
N GLY A 66 -7.43 -23.38 -10.07
CA GLY A 66 -7.95 -23.77 -11.38
C GLY A 66 -8.52 -22.63 -12.23
N LEU A 67 -8.30 -21.36 -11.85
CA LEU A 67 -8.77 -20.20 -12.61
C LEU A 67 -7.72 -19.72 -13.63
N ASP A 68 -8.17 -19.22 -14.79
CA ASP A 68 -7.30 -18.52 -15.72
C ASP A 68 -6.77 -17.23 -15.07
N PRO A 69 -5.43 -17.03 -14.97
CA PRO A 69 -4.88 -15.86 -14.28
C PRO A 69 -5.23 -14.52 -14.92
N ARG A 70 -5.43 -14.45 -16.25
CA ARG A 70 -5.71 -13.19 -16.95
C ARG A 70 -7.17 -12.80 -16.73
N GLU A 71 -8.08 -13.73 -16.90
CA GLU A 71 -9.51 -13.53 -16.67
C GLU A 71 -9.79 -13.20 -15.20
N ALA A 72 -9.22 -13.96 -14.27
CA ALA A 72 -9.39 -13.71 -12.84
C ALA A 72 -8.82 -12.35 -12.40
N TYR A 73 -7.67 -11.95 -12.96
CA TYR A 73 -7.10 -10.63 -12.69
C TYR A 73 -7.97 -9.49 -13.26
N ALA A 74 -8.52 -9.65 -14.46
CA ALA A 74 -9.45 -8.69 -15.03
C ALA A 74 -10.74 -8.56 -14.19
N ALA A 75 -11.32 -9.69 -13.78
CA ALA A 75 -12.49 -9.72 -12.90
C ALA A 75 -12.19 -9.06 -11.54
N ARG A 76 -11.01 -9.29 -10.96
CA ARG A 76 -10.54 -8.63 -9.74
C ARG A 76 -10.50 -7.10 -9.92
N GLU A 77 -9.91 -6.60 -11.00
CA GLU A 77 -9.78 -5.15 -11.22
C GLU A 77 -11.12 -4.45 -11.48
N ALA A 78 -12.09 -5.16 -12.07
CA ALA A 78 -13.46 -4.68 -12.24
C ALA A 78 -14.30 -4.75 -10.94
N ASN A 79 -13.87 -5.50 -9.93
CA ASN A 79 -14.64 -5.73 -8.70
C ASN A 79 -14.64 -4.48 -7.79
N PRO A 80 -15.80 -3.86 -7.49
CA PRO A 80 -15.88 -2.69 -6.62
C PRO A 80 -15.49 -2.99 -5.16
N HIS A 81 -15.78 -4.20 -4.66
CA HIS A 81 -15.40 -4.62 -3.31
C HIS A 81 -13.88 -4.76 -3.16
N TRP A 82 -13.20 -5.25 -4.20
CA TRP A 82 -11.73 -5.30 -4.22
C TRP A 82 -11.12 -3.88 -4.12
N ARG A 83 -11.64 -2.94 -4.90
CA ARG A 83 -11.19 -1.53 -4.88
C ARG A 83 -11.45 -0.88 -3.52
N ALA A 84 -12.61 -1.13 -2.91
CA ALA A 84 -12.94 -0.65 -1.58
C ALA A 84 -12.01 -1.23 -0.51
N ALA A 85 -11.76 -2.54 -0.55
CA ALA A 85 -10.85 -3.22 0.39
C ALA A 85 -9.41 -2.68 0.27
N LYS A 86 -8.88 -2.57 -0.96
CA LYS A 86 -7.57 -1.97 -1.22
C LYS A 86 -7.46 -0.58 -0.59
N THR A 87 -8.47 0.27 -0.83
CA THR A 87 -8.52 1.64 -0.30
C THR A 87 -8.52 1.66 1.23
N ASP A 88 -9.33 0.80 1.86
CA ASP A 88 -9.41 0.71 3.32
C ASP A 88 -8.08 0.26 3.95
N TRP A 89 -7.48 -0.80 3.41
CA TRP A 89 -6.22 -1.36 3.91
C TRP A 89 -5.06 -0.38 3.79
N SER A 90 -4.96 0.35 2.67
CA SER A 90 -3.86 1.31 2.45
C SER A 90 -4.06 2.66 3.13
N ARG A 91 -5.26 2.98 3.65
CA ARG A 91 -5.61 4.32 4.13
C ARG A 91 -4.61 4.87 5.15
N LYS A 92 -4.25 4.05 6.15
CA LYS A 92 -3.38 4.49 7.26
C LYS A 92 -1.94 4.80 6.82
N VAL A 93 -1.41 4.06 5.83
CA VAL A 93 -0.05 4.28 5.32
C VAL A 93 -0.01 5.46 4.35
N ILE A 94 -0.99 5.58 3.45
CA ILE A 94 -1.08 6.73 2.53
C ILE A 94 -1.20 8.04 3.32
N ARG A 95 -2.06 8.06 4.36
CA ARG A 95 -2.20 9.25 5.22
C ARG A 95 -0.89 9.61 5.94
N LEU A 96 -0.15 8.62 6.43
CA LEU A 96 1.15 8.86 7.06
C LEU A 96 2.14 9.49 6.08
N LEU A 97 2.22 8.97 4.85
CA LEU A 97 3.10 9.51 3.82
C LEU A 97 2.72 10.95 3.49
N GLN A 98 1.43 11.22 3.29
CA GLN A 98 0.91 12.56 2.99
C GLN A 98 1.18 13.57 4.11
N GLN A 99 1.04 13.16 5.37
CA GLN A 99 1.38 14.00 6.53
C GLN A 99 2.85 14.43 6.57
N ASN A 100 3.74 13.64 5.96
CA ASN A 100 5.16 13.96 5.83
C ASN A 100 5.50 14.57 4.46
N GLY A 101 4.50 15.05 3.72
CA GLY A 101 4.71 15.66 2.40
C GLY A 101 5.19 14.68 1.32
N LEU A 102 4.98 13.38 1.52
CA LEU A 102 5.20 12.32 0.54
C LEU A 102 3.87 11.91 -0.09
N CYS A 103 3.86 11.61 -1.39
CA CYS A 103 2.64 11.18 -2.11
C CYS A 103 1.46 12.17 -2.05
N ASP A 104 1.73 13.45 -1.81
CA ASP A 104 0.72 14.49 -1.64
C ASP A 104 0.50 15.35 -2.89
N ASP A 105 1.42 15.28 -3.85
CA ASP A 105 1.33 15.99 -5.12
C ASP A 105 0.28 15.38 -6.06
N ARG A 106 -0.15 16.16 -7.06
CA ARG A 106 -1.21 15.78 -7.99
C ARG A 106 -0.91 14.48 -8.74
N LEU A 107 0.35 14.28 -9.15
CA LEU A 107 0.75 13.10 -9.92
C LEU A 107 0.70 11.85 -9.04
N SER A 108 1.33 11.90 -7.86
CA SER A 108 1.31 10.79 -6.90
C SER A 108 -0.12 10.39 -6.52
N ARG A 109 -0.98 11.37 -6.20
CA ARG A 109 -2.40 11.12 -5.87
C ARG A 109 -3.16 10.49 -7.03
N ALA A 110 -2.90 10.90 -8.27
CA ALA A 110 -3.52 10.32 -9.45
C ALA A 110 -3.06 8.87 -9.68
N LEU A 111 -1.76 8.59 -9.55
CA LEU A 111 -1.19 7.25 -9.70
C LEU A 111 -1.75 6.28 -8.64
N ILE A 112 -1.79 6.70 -7.38
CA ILE A 112 -2.31 5.91 -6.26
C ILE A 112 -3.80 5.59 -6.46
N ARG A 113 -4.60 6.58 -6.86
CA ARG A 113 -6.01 6.40 -7.22
C ARG A 113 -6.18 5.43 -8.40
N ARG A 114 -5.33 5.51 -9.42
CA ARG A 114 -5.35 4.60 -10.57
C ARG A 114 -4.94 3.17 -10.18
N ALA A 115 -4.07 3.00 -9.18
CA ALA A 115 -3.73 1.70 -8.60
C ALA A 115 -4.86 1.09 -7.74
N GLY A 116 -5.94 1.84 -7.52
CA GLY A 116 -7.15 1.37 -6.84
C GLY A 116 -7.16 1.61 -5.33
N ALA A 117 -6.31 2.51 -4.83
CA ALA A 117 -6.45 3.11 -3.51
C ALA A 117 -6.76 4.59 -3.70
N ALA A 118 -7.99 5.03 -3.46
CA ALA A 118 -8.24 6.47 -3.45
C ALA A 118 -7.64 7.08 -2.17
N PRO A 119 -6.96 8.23 -2.22
CA PRO A 119 -6.76 9.00 -1.00
C PRO A 119 -8.15 9.36 -0.45
N ALA A 120 -8.33 9.21 0.86
CA ALA A 120 -9.50 9.73 1.56
C ALA A 120 -9.59 11.25 1.43
#